data_AF-A0A966HBU0-F1
#
_entry.id   AF-A0A966HBU0-F1
#
_cell.length_a   1.000
_cell.length_b   1.000
_cell.length_c   1.000
_cell.angle_alpha   90.00
_cell.angle_beta   90.00
_cell.angle_gamma   90.00
#
_symmetry.space_group_name_H-M   'P 1'
#
loop_
_entity.id
_entity.type
_entity.pdbx_description
1 polymer ?
#
loop_
_entity_poly.entity_id
_entity_poly.type
_entity_poly.pdbx_seq_one_letter_code
_entity_poly.pdbx_strand_id
1 'polypeptide(L)'
;MLLYYLKNKESCVLGKFPLTALSGGTLIYMKNSYANKPAFTIIELLIVIVVIGILATISIIAYNGITQKANNTAIISAANNSIKLIEAYIAQYGEYPRTSTGNYVVCITNQCAGSSGGLTFDTSLNNNLARVGTPPQGVPGSGDNRKGILYLYTPDQFINDESQPVMIGYWLEGQNKSCGLPSVLYSTALSTSLSTTGYTDGNHSGSGKTLCRVSVPGPAHS
;
A
#
# COMPACT_ATOMS: atom_id res chain seq x y z
N MET A 1 10.67 -21.16 -4.12
CA MET A 1 10.82 -22.45 -3.41
C MET A 1 10.17 -23.58 -4.21
N LEU A 2 10.55 -23.80 -5.48
CA LEU A 2 10.10 -24.97 -6.25
C LEU A 2 11.05 -25.37 -7.40
N LEU A 3 12.24 -24.76 -7.50
CA LEU A 3 13.22 -25.05 -8.56
C LEU A 3 14.42 -25.89 -8.08
N TYR A 4 14.35 -26.50 -6.89
CA TYR A 4 15.54 -27.11 -6.26
C TYR A 4 15.48 -28.64 -6.08
N TYR A 5 14.55 -29.36 -6.72
CA TYR A 5 14.31 -30.77 -6.33
C TYR A 5 14.58 -31.88 -7.36
N LEU A 6 15.40 -31.72 -8.40
CA LEU A 6 15.84 -32.91 -9.17
C LEU A 6 17.27 -32.77 -9.74
N LYS A 7 18.27 -32.72 -8.87
CA LYS A 7 19.66 -33.03 -9.25
C LYS A 7 20.28 -34.01 -8.25
N ASN A 8 19.81 -35.25 -8.28
CA ASN A 8 20.64 -36.37 -7.84
C ASN A 8 20.01 -37.70 -8.23
N LYS A 9 20.60 -38.39 -9.22
CA LYS A 9 20.84 -39.83 -9.17
C LYS A 9 21.73 -40.27 -10.33
N GLU A 10 22.96 -40.58 -9.94
CA GLU A 10 23.72 -41.76 -10.37
C GLU A 10 24.40 -41.74 -11.75
N SER A 11 25.71 -41.49 -11.65
CA SER A 11 26.81 -41.84 -12.54
C SER A 11 26.65 -43.21 -13.21
N CYS A 12 26.62 -43.24 -14.55
CA CYS A 12 26.94 -44.45 -15.31
C CYS A 12 28.32 -44.25 -15.95
N VAL A 13 29.30 -44.93 -15.36
CA VAL A 13 30.69 -44.97 -15.79
C VAL A 13 30.75 -45.66 -17.17
N LEU A 14 31.15 -44.91 -18.20
CA LEU A 14 31.56 -45.46 -19.49
C LEU A 14 32.89 -46.21 -19.32
N GLY A 15 32.80 -47.46 -18.83
CA GLY A 15 33.90 -48.39 -18.80
C GLY A 15 34.30 -48.80 -20.21
N LYS A 16 35.57 -48.59 -20.56
CA LYS A 16 36.23 -49.20 -21.72
C LYS A 16 36.04 -50.72 -21.65
N PHE A 17 35.31 -51.31 -22.59
CA PHE A 17 35.30 -52.74 -22.82
C PHE A 17 36.28 -53.08 -23.96
N PRO A 18 37.28 -53.95 -23.74
CA PRO A 18 38.14 -54.43 -24.81
C PRO A 18 37.35 -55.40 -25.69
N LEU A 19 37.26 -55.09 -26.98
CA LEU A 19 36.78 -55.99 -28.04
C LEU A 19 37.86 -57.03 -28.32
N THR A 20 37.82 -58.17 -27.65
CA THR A 20 38.56 -59.37 -28.07
C THR A 20 37.67 -60.61 -28.00
N ALA A 21 37.34 -61.12 -29.18
CA ALA A 21 37.00 -62.50 -29.53
C ALA A 21 35.87 -63.22 -28.75
N LEU A 22 34.72 -63.33 -29.41
CA LEU A 22 33.85 -64.51 -29.31
C LEU A 22 33.54 -64.98 -30.74
N SER A 23 34.19 -66.09 -31.12
CA SER A 23 33.72 -66.95 -32.20
C SER A 23 32.42 -67.61 -31.75
N GLY A 24 31.46 -67.72 -32.65
CA GLY A 24 30.16 -68.32 -32.39
C GLY A 24 29.04 -67.28 -32.41
N GLY A 25 28.30 -67.25 -33.52
CA GLY A 25 27.17 -66.37 -33.72
C GLY A 25 26.13 -66.52 -32.62
N THR A 26 25.94 -65.50 -31.81
CA THR A 26 24.70 -65.27 -31.07
C THR A 26 24.48 -63.76 -31.04
N LEU A 27 23.45 -63.33 -31.76
CA LEU A 27 23.02 -61.95 -31.86
C LEU A 27 22.31 -61.58 -30.55
N ILE A 28 23.00 -60.86 -29.67
CA ILE A 28 22.39 -60.32 -28.44
C ILE A 28 21.52 -59.13 -28.84
N TYR A 29 20.23 -59.35 -29.03
CA TYR A 29 19.26 -58.25 -29.16
C TYR A 29 18.94 -57.69 -27.78
N MET A 30 19.27 -56.41 -27.56
CA MET A 30 18.78 -55.66 -26.40
C MET A 30 17.26 -55.48 -26.53
N LYS A 31 16.47 -56.20 -25.72
CA LYS A 31 15.05 -55.91 -25.54
C LYS A 31 14.93 -54.52 -24.91
N ASN A 32 14.52 -53.53 -25.70
CA ASN A 32 14.18 -52.22 -25.16
C ASN A 32 12.86 -52.34 -24.39
N SER A 33 12.94 -52.42 -23.07
CA SER A 33 11.78 -52.40 -22.18
C SER A 33 11.37 -50.94 -22.00
N TYR A 34 10.53 -50.43 -22.91
CA TYR A 34 9.75 -49.24 -22.62
C TYR A 34 8.78 -49.61 -21.50
N ALA A 35 9.21 -49.42 -20.24
CA ALA A 35 8.30 -49.41 -19.12
C ALA A 35 7.16 -48.46 -19.47
N ASN A 36 5.92 -48.96 -19.47
CA ASN A 36 4.70 -48.21 -19.71
C ASN A 36 4.58 -47.07 -18.69
N LYS A 37 5.28 -45.95 -18.95
CA LYS A 37 5.05 -44.70 -18.24
C LYS A 37 3.68 -44.22 -18.71
N PRO A 38 2.71 -43.98 -17.82
CA PRO A 38 1.43 -43.44 -18.21
C PRO A 38 1.70 -42.12 -18.94
N ALA A 39 1.41 -42.09 -20.23
CA ALA A 39 1.51 -40.89 -21.03
C ALA A 39 0.37 -39.97 -20.59
N PHE A 40 0.70 -38.79 -20.06
CA PHE A 40 -0.29 -37.74 -19.79
C PHE A 40 -1.00 -37.43 -21.10
N THR A 41 -2.32 -37.53 -21.09
CA THR A 41 -3.11 -37.25 -22.29
C THR A 41 -3.06 -35.76 -22.60
N ILE A 42 -2.98 -35.39 -23.89
CA ILE A 42 -2.99 -33.98 -24.31
C ILE A 42 -4.22 -33.25 -23.76
N ILE A 43 -5.36 -33.96 -23.65
CA ILE A 43 -6.60 -33.40 -23.13
C ILE A 43 -6.52 -33.08 -21.63
N GLU A 44 -5.79 -33.87 -20.85
CA GLU A 44 -5.58 -33.63 -19.42
C GLU A 44 -4.71 -32.39 -19.19
N LEU A 45 -3.71 -32.16 -20.03
CA LEU A 45 -2.95 -30.91 -19.99
C LEU A 45 -3.79 -29.71 -20.47
N LEU A 46 -4.64 -29.91 -21.49
CA LEU A 46 -5.49 -28.87 -22.08
C LEU A 46 -6.52 -28.36 -21.07
N ILE A 47 -7.21 -29.25 -20.35
CA ILE A 47 -8.19 -28.82 -19.37
C ILE A 47 -7.54 -28.06 -18.22
N VAL A 48 -6.33 -28.45 -17.81
CA VAL A 48 -5.58 -27.74 -16.74
C VAL A 48 -5.28 -26.31 -17.17
N ILE A 49 -4.78 -26.08 -18.39
CA ILE A 49 -4.47 -24.71 -18.85
C ILE A 49 -5.73 -23.84 -19.00
N VAL A 50 -6.86 -24.43 -19.39
CA VAL A 50 -8.14 -23.71 -19.49
C VAL A 50 -8.64 -23.33 -18.09
N VAL A 51 -8.58 -24.27 -17.14
CA VAL A 51 -9.03 -24.03 -15.76
C VAL A 51 -8.16 -22.96 -15.08
N ILE A 52 -6.83 -23.00 -15.20
CA ILE A 52 -5.97 -21.94 -14.63
C ILE A 52 -6.22 -20.59 -15.30
N GLY A 53 -6.55 -20.56 -16.60
CA GLY A 53 -6.86 -19.30 -17.31
C GLY A 53 -8.12 -18.61 -16.78
N ILE A 54 -9.18 -19.39 -16.53
CA ILE A 54 -10.42 -18.88 -15.94
C ILE A 54 -10.18 -18.40 -14.50
N LEU A 55 -9.50 -19.22 -13.68
CA LEU A 55 -9.21 -18.89 -12.28
C LEU A 55 -8.30 -17.66 -12.15
N ALA A 56 -7.28 -17.52 -13.00
CA ALA A 56 -6.39 -16.37 -12.99
C ALA A 56 -7.13 -15.07 -13.29
N THR A 57 -8.02 -15.07 -14.28
CA THR A 57 -8.79 -13.88 -14.67
C THR A 57 -9.67 -13.38 -13.52
N ILE A 58 -10.41 -14.29 -12.87
CA ILE A 58 -11.26 -13.96 -11.70
C ILE A 58 -10.39 -13.44 -10.55
N SER A 59 -9.23 -14.08 -10.31
CA SER A 59 -8.31 -13.72 -9.23
C SER A 59 -7.74 -12.30 -9.38
N ILE A 60 -7.40 -11.87 -10.60
CA ILE A 60 -6.82 -10.54 -10.85
C ILE A 60 -7.80 -9.42 -10.49
N ILE A 61 -9.08 -9.55 -10.91
CA ILE A 61 -10.11 -8.54 -10.63
C ILE A 61 -10.35 -8.42 -9.12
N ALA A 62 -10.44 -9.55 -8.42
CA ALA A 62 -10.62 -9.58 -6.97
C ALA A 62 -9.42 -8.99 -6.22
N TYR A 63 -8.19 -9.30 -6.67
CA TYR A 63 -6.95 -8.84 -6.04
C TYR A 63 -6.81 -7.31 -6.04
N ASN A 64 -7.22 -6.65 -7.14
CA ASN A 64 -7.17 -5.19 -7.25
C ASN A 64 -8.08 -4.50 -6.22
N GLY A 65 -9.30 -5.02 -6.01
CA GLY A 65 -10.23 -4.48 -5.02
C GLY A 65 -9.75 -4.69 -3.57
N ILE A 66 -9.22 -5.87 -3.26
CA ILE A 66 -8.68 -6.19 -1.91
C ILE A 66 -7.47 -5.31 -1.60
N THR A 67 -6.57 -5.13 -2.56
CA THR A 67 -5.37 -4.30 -2.39
C THR A 67 -5.76 -2.84 -2.13
N GLN A 68 -6.73 -2.28 -2.85
CA GLN A 68 -7.24 -0.92 -2.56
C GLN A 68 -7.80 -0.81 -1.15
N LYS A 69 -8.59 -1.78 -0.68
CA LYS A 69 -9.15 -1.75 0.67
C LYS A 69 -8.07 -1.84 1.75
N ALA A 70 -7.06 -2.70 1.54
CA ALA A 70 -5.92 -2.82 2.44
C ALA A 70 -5.11 -1.50 2.50
N ASN A 71 -4.86 -0.89 1.34
CA ASN A 71 -4.19 0.41 1.24
C ASN A 71 -4.95 1.50 1.99
N ASN A 72 -6.26 1.63 1.75
CA ASN A 72 -7.10 2.60 2.45
C ASN A 72 -7.09 2.39 3.96
N THR A 73 -7.13 1.13 4.42
CA THR A 73 -7.06 0.82 5.86
C THR A 73 -5.72 1.24 6.46
N ALA A 74 -4.61 1.00 5.75
CA ALA A 74 -3.29 1.43 6.18
C ALA A 74 -3.16 2.96 6.23
N ILE A 75 -3.72 3.68 5.23
CA ILE A 75 -3.73 5.15 5.20
C ILE A 75 -4.53 5.70 6.38
N ILE A 76 -5.74 5.19 6.62
CA ILE A 76 -6.59 5.61 7.76
C ILE A 76 -5.89 5.34 9.09
N SER A 77 -5.24 4.18 9.23
CA SER A 77 -4.47 3.84 10.44
C SER A 77 -3.31 4.81 10.67
N ALA A 78 -2.56 5.15 9.62
CA ALA A 78 -1.46 6.11 9.69
C ALA A 78 -1.96 7.54 10.00
N ALA A 79 -3.08 7.95 9.40
CA ALA A 79 -3.72 9.22 9.70
C ALA A 79 -4.17 9.27 11.17
N ASN A 80 -4.83 8.22 11.68
CA ASN A 80 -5.22 8.11 13.09
C ASN A 80 -4.02 8.20 14.03
N ASN A 81 -2.92 7.49 13.72
CA ASN A 81 -1.69 7.58 14.51
C ASN A 81 -1.14 9.00 14.51
N SER A 82 -1.17 9.69 13.36
CA SER A 82 -0.71 11.08 13.26
C SER A 82 -1.54 12.03 14.11
N ILE A 83 -2.88 11.89 14.13
CA ILE A 83 -3.77 12.67 15.00
C ILE A 83 -3.38 12.45 16.47
N LYS A 84 -3.28 11.19 16.90
CA LYS A 84 -2.92 10.85 18.29
C LYS A 84 -1.58 11.43 18.71
N LEU A 85 -0.59 11.45 17.82
CA LEU A 85 0.71 12.05 18.11
C LEU A 85 0.61 13.57 18.24
N ILE A 86 -0.17 14.24 17.40
CA ILE A 86 -0.40 15.68 17.52
C ILE A 86 -1.15 15.99 18.82
N GLU A 87 -2.20 15.25 19.16
CA GLU A 87 -2.94 15.37 20.42
C GLU A 87 -2.02 15.14 21.63
N ALA A 88 -1.15 14.12 21.58
CA ALA A 88 -0.18 13.87 22.64
C ALA A 88 0.86 15.01 22.76
N TYR A 89 1.30 15.58 21.65
CA TYR A 89 2.18 16.74 21.64
C TYR A 89 1.50 17.95 22.30
N ILE A 90 0.25 18.22 21.93
CA ILE A 90 -0.56 19.29 22.53
C ILE A 90 -0.73 19.06 24.03
N ALA A 91 -1.04 17.83 24.46
CA ALA A 91 -1.20 17.51 25.87
C ALA A 91 0.10 17.72 26.68
N GLN A 92 1.26 17.53 26.06
CA GLN A 92 2.56 17.68 26.73
C GLN A 92 3.09 19.12 26.72
N TYR A 93 2.91 19.87 25.64
CA TYR A 93 3.52 21.19 25.44
C TYR A 93 2.52 22.35 25.47
N GLY A 94 1.23 22.07 25.44
CA GLY A 94 0.17 23.09 25.46
C GLY A 94 0.03 23.87 24.15
N GLU A 95 0.67 23.43 23.07
CA GLU A 95 0.67 24.08 21.76
C GLU A 95 0.69 23.05 20.62
N TYR A 96 0.28 23.47 19.42
CA TYR A 96 0.43 22.66 18.22
C TYR A 96 1.92 22.59 17.79
N PRO A 97 2.38 21.46 17.21
CA PRO A 97 3.74 21.37 16.69
C PRO A 97 3.88 22.24 15.45
N ARG A 98 4.44 23.44 15.63
CA ARG A 98 4.63 24.43 14.57
C ARG A 98 6.04 24.40 14.00
N THR A 99 6.15 24.61 12.69
CA THR A 99 7.46 24.71 12.01
C THR A 99 7.63 25.99 11.20
N SER A 100 6.55 26.76 11.03
CA SER A 100 6.55 28.05 10.36
C SER A 100 5.48 28.98 10.94
N THR A 101 5.54 30.25 10.52
CA THR A 101 4.52 31.28 10.81
C THR A 101 3.56 31.38 9.64
N GLY A 102 2.27 31.58 9.91
CA GLY A 102 1.23 31.70 8.89
C GLY A 102 0.77 30.35 8.33
N ASN A 103 0.17 30.38 7.15
CA ASN A 103 -0.40 29.19 6.49
C ASN A 103 0.69 28.32 5.86
N TYR A 104 0.72 27.05 6.20
CA TYR A 104 1.62 26.10 5.55
C TYR A 104 1.05 24.69 5.50
N VAL A 105 1.57 23.92 4.54
CA VAL A 105 1.24 22.51 4.35
C VAL A 105 2.55 21.75 4.22
N VAL A 106 2.74 20.75 5.07
CA VAL A 106 3.95 19.92 5.10
C VAL A 106 3.60 18.45 5.23
N CYS A 107 4.61 17.61 5.05
CA CYS A 107 4.50 16.17 5.13
C CYS A 107 4.74 15.62 6.53
N ILE A 108 3.85 14.75 7.02
CA ILE A 108 4.10 13.89 8.19
C ILE A 108 4.88 12.64 7.77
N THR A 109 4.42 11.98 6.70
CA THR A 109 5.11 10.82 6.10
C THR A 109 6.31 11.26 5.27
N ASN A 110 7.29 10.36 5.05
CA ASN A 110 8.51 10.67 4.28
C ASN A 110 8.26 11.19 2.85
N GLN A 111 7.10 10.89 2.29
CA GLN A 111 6.66 11.26 0.95
C GLN A 111 5.18 11.59 0.98
N CYS A 112 4.80 12.79 0.56
CA CYS A 112 3.41 13.17 0.33
C CYS A 112 3.33 14.13 -0.84
N ALA A 113 2.14 14.21 -1.41
CA ALA A 113 1.86 15.11 -2.50
C ALA A 113 0.40 15.54 -2.42
N GLY A 114 0.15 16.83 -2.65
CA GLY A 114 -1.19 17.40 -2.81
C GLY A 114 -1.47 17.71 -4.28
N SER A 115 -2.66 18.25 -4.59
CA SER A 115 -3.09 18.47 -5.99
C SER A 115 -2.09 19.18 -6.90
N SER A 116 -1.23 20.04 -6.34
CA SER A 116 -0.22 20.83 -7.04
C SER A 116 1.16 20.17 -7.16
N GLY A 117 1.39 18.98 -6.56
CA GLY A 117 2.69 18.29 -6.64
C GLY A 117 3.17 17.73 -5.30
N GLY A 118 4.42 17.25 -5.31
CA GLY A 118 5.13 16.79 -4.12
C GLY A 118 5.27 17.89 -3.08
N LEU A 119 5.13 17.50 -1.82
CA LEU A 119 5.29 18.38 -0.67
C LEU A 119 6.60 18.07 0.04
N THR A 120 7.19 19.08 0.69
CA THR A 120 8.44 18.93 1.42
C THR A 120 8.22 18.16 2.71
N PHE A 121 9.07 17.16 2.94
CA PHE A 121 9.19 16.49 4.24
C PHE A 121 9.77 17.45 5.27
N ASP A 122 9.04 17.68 6.35
CA ASP A 122 9.45 18.60 7.40
C ASP A 122 10.09 17.83 8.56
N THR A 123 11.43 17.89 8.60
CA THR A 123 12.21 17.24 9.65
C THR A 123 11.93 17.80 11.04
N SER A 124 11.63 19.10 11.16
CA SER A 124 11.31 19.74 12.43
C SER A 124 9.98 19.25 12.98
N LEU A 125 8.96 19.14 12.11
CA LEU A 125 7.66 18.58 12.49
C LEU A 125 7.84 17.12 12.92
N ASN A 126 8.60 16.34 12.16
CA ASN A 126 8.85 14.94 12.48
C ASN A 126 9.56 14.79 13.84
N ASN A 127 10.59 15.60 14.10
CA ASN A 127 11.30 15.61 15.37
C ASN A 127 10.39 15.99 16.54
N ASN A 128 9.50 16.97 16.36
CA ASN A 128 8.53 17.35 17.39
C ASN A 128 7.57 16.20 17.71
N LEU A 129 7.00 15.54 16.69
CA LEU A 129 6.14 14.38 16.89
C LEU A 129 6.91 13.16 17.44
N ALA A 130 8.20 13.03 17.11
CA ALA A 130 9.08 11.97 17.60
C ALA A 130 9.28 12.01 19.13
N ARG A 131 9.09 13.17 19.77
CA ARG A 131 9.19 13.34 21.23
C ARG A 131 8.05 12.65 21.98
N VAL A 132 6.92 12.41 21.33
CA VAL A 132 5.71 11.82 21.93
C VAL A 132 5.34 10.44 21.37
N GLY A 133 6.00 9.99 20.30
CA GLY A 133 5.84 8.65 19.76
C GLY A 133 6.50 8.50 18.38
N THR A 134 6.14 7.47 17.62
CA THR A 134 6.76 7.21 16.31
C THR A 134 5.84 7.63 15.16
N PRO A 135 6.15 8.70 14.41
CA PRO A 135 5.35 9.12 13.25
C PRO A 135 5.34 8.04 12.17
N PRO A 136 4.22 7.89 11.42
CA PRO A 136 4.17 6.96 10.30
C PRO A 136 5.18 7.39 9.23
N GLN A 137 6.06 6.46 8.84
CA GLN A 137 7.14 6.78 7.90
C GLN A 137 6.65 6.77 6.45
N GLY A 138 5.61 6.00 6.12
CA GLY A 138 5.04 5.96 4.78
C GLY A 138 3.66 5.33 4.79
N VAL A 139 2.90 5.57 3.73
CA VAL A 139 1.60 4.93 3.48
C VAL A 139 1.56 4.39 2.06
N PRO A 140 0.79 3.32 1.81
CA PRO A 140 0.59 2.83 0.45
C PRO A 140 -0.01 3.93 -0.43
N GLY A 141 0.52 4.09 -1.64
CA GLY A 141 0.00 5.05 -2.61
C GLY A 141 0.71 4.91 -3.95
N SER A 142 -0.06 4.71 -5.03
CA SER A 142 0.45 4.59 -6.38
C SER A 142 0.34 5.89 -7.17
N GLY A 143 1.40 6.20 -7.91
CA GLY A 143 1.33 6.92 -9.21
C GLY A 143 1.10 8.43 -9.23
N ASP A 144 0.45 9.04 -8.23
CA ASP A 144 -0.05 10.41 -8.36
C ASP A 144 0.39 11.38 -7.25
N ASN A 145 0.24 12.67 -7.55
CA ASN A 145 0.40 13.81 -6.64
C ASN A 145 -0.66 13.85 -5.51
N ARG A 146 -1.21 12.72 -5.04
CA ARG A 146 -2.29 12.64 -4.03
C ARG A 146 -2.06 11.44 -3.14
N LYS A 147 -1.04 11.57 -2.27
CA LYS A 147 -0.51 10.50 -1.42
C LYS A 147 0.08 11.06 -0.15
N GLY A 148 0.30 10.18 0.84
CA GLY A 148 0.90 10.54 2.12
C GLY A 148 -0.08 11.20 3.09
N ILE A 149 0.44 11.54 4.26
CA ILE A 149 -0.29 12.24 5.31
C ILE A 149 0.24 13.67 5.40
N LEU A 150 -0.64 14.63 5.19
CA LEU A 150 -0.35 16.05 5.19
C LEU A 150 -0.69 16.64 6.55
N TYR A 151 0.17 17.51 7.03
CA TYR A 151 -0.12 18.43 8.12
C TYR A 151 -0.41 19.80 7.52
N LEU A 152 -1.61 20.33 7.76
CA LEU A 152 -2.02 21.65 7.32
C LEU A 152 -2.20 22.52 8.55
N TYR A 153 -1.51 23.65 8.57
CA TYR A 153 -1.64 24.66 9.60
C TYR A 153 -2.20 25.94 8.99
N THR A 154 -3.27 26.47 9.56
CA THR A 154 -3.90 27.72 9.14
C THR A 154 -4.44 28.41 10.40
N PRO A 155 -3.82 29.51 10.88
CA PRO A 155 -4.11 30.09 12.19
C PRO A 155 -5.54 30.62 12.32
N ASP A 156 -6.14 31.07 11.21
CA ASP A 156 -7.50 31.62 11.16
C ASP A 156 -8.56 30.56 10.81
N GLN A 157 -8.33 29.28 11.16
CA GLN A 157 -9.34 28.23 11.01
C GLN A 157 -10.24 28.16 12.24
N PHE A 158 -11.53 28.25 11.99
CA PHE A 158 -12.57 28.06 12.99
C PHE A 158 -13.52 26.96 12.52
N ILE A 159 -13.83 26.05 13.43
CA ILE A 159 -14.79 24.96 13.22
C ILE A 159 -15.83 25.09 14.32
N ASN A 160 -17.08 25.37 13.94
CA ASN A 160 -18.16 25.66 14.88
C ASN A 160 -17.78 26.74 15.92
N ASP A 161 -17.19 27.84 15.44
CA ASP A 161 -16.73 28.99 16.27
C ASP A 161 -15.57 28.70 17.23
N GLU A 162 -14.98 27.50 17.18
CA GLU A 162 -13.78 27.14 17.94
C GLU A 162 -12.53 27.21 17.05
N SER A 163 -11.47 27.88 17.53
CA SER A 163 -10.19 27.97 16.82
C SER A 163 -9.54 26.59 16.75
N GLN A 164 -9.40 26.07 15.53
CA GLN A 164 -8.82 24.75 15.26
C GLN A 164 -7.84 24.88 14.09
N PRO A 165 -6.62 25.38 14.34
CA PRO A 165 -5.68 25.78 13.29
C PRO A 165 -5.03 24.60 12.56
N VAL A 166 -5.15 23.38 13.08
CA VAL A 166 -4.49 22.19 12.52
C VAL A 166 -5.51 21.20 11.97
N MET A 167 -5.25 20.75 10.76
CA MET A 167 -5.93 19.61 10.17
C MET A 167 -4.95 18.68 9.47
N ILE A 168 -5.30 17.40 9.43
CA ILE A 168 -4.57 16.39 8.68
C ILE A 168 -5.29 16.13 7.36
N GLY A 169 -4.53 16.10 6.27
CA GLY A 169 -5.01 15.74 4.93
C GLY A 169 -4.49 14.39 4.46
N TYR A 170 -5.34 13.57 3.86
CA TYR A 170 -4.93 12.34 3.18
C TYR A 170 -5.94 11.95 2.10
N TRP A 171 -5.60 10.96 1.27
CA TRP A 171 -6.46 10.48 0.19
C TRP A 171 -6.72 8.99 0.31
N LEU A 172 -7.92 8.58 -0.07
CA LEU A 172 -8.32 7.19 -0.19
C LEU A 172 -8.53 6.84 -1.67
N GLU A 173 -8.12 5.63 -2.04
CA GLU A 173 -8.35 5.08 -3.37
C GLU A 173 -9.85 4.81 -3.58
N GLY A 174 -10.38 5.31 -4.69
CA GLY A 174 -11.80 5.25 -5.03
C GLY A 174 -12.58 6.50 -4.62
N GLN A 175 -13.76 6.64 -5.24
CA GLN A 175 -14.67 7.77 -4.99
C GLN A 175 -15.60 7.52 -3.80
N ASN A 176 -16.03 8.61 -3.15
CA ASN A 176 -16.97 8.65 -2.03
C ASN A 176 -16.63 7.68 -0.90
N LYS A 177 -15.34 7.52 -0.60
CA LYS A 177 -14.87 6.65 0.49
C LYS A 177 -14.94 7.39 1.81
N SER A 178 -15.58 6.78 2.81
CA SER A 178 -15.56 7.32 4.16
C SER A 178 -14.12 7.38 4.69
N CYS A 179 -13.77 8.52 5.29
CA CYS A 179 -12.46 8.77 5.87
C CYS A 179 -12.17 7.90 7.11
N GLY A 180 -13.19 7.34 7.75
CA GLY A 180 -13.00 6.41 8.88
C GLY A 180 -12.39 7.05 10.13
N LEU A 181 -12.38 8.39 10.22
CA LEU A 181 -11.95 9.16 11.38
C LEU A 181 -13.06 10.14 11.80
N PRO A 182 -13.13 10.56 13.07
CA PRO A 182 -14.03 11.61 13.50
C PRO A 182 -13.58 12.97 12.94
N SER A 183 -14.41 14.00 13.12
CA SER A 183 -14.05 15.40 12.82
C SER A 183 -13.59 15.67 11.37
N VAL A 184 -14.15 14.89 10.43
CA VAL A 184 -13.94 15.12 8.99
C VAL A 184 -14.58 16.44 8.61
N LEU A 185 -13.86 17.24 7.84
CA LEU A 185 -14.28 18.56 7.44
C LEU A 185 -14.89 18.56 6.04
N TYR A 186 -15.87 19.44 5.82
CA TYR A 186 -16.39 19.77 4.51
C TYR A 186 -15.57 20.91 3.89
N SER A 187 -15.28 20.85 2.59
CA SER A 187 -14.44 21.86 1.93
C SER A 187 -15.28 23.01 1.34
N THR A 188 -15.44 24.10 2.08
CA THR A 188 -15.84 25.42 1.55
C THR A 188 -14.79 26.49 1.85
N ALA A 189 -14.67 27.49 0.97
CA ALA A 189 -13.51 28.38 0.89
C ALA A 189 -13.29 29.33 2.09
N LEU A 190 -14.24 29.49 3.03
CA LEU A 190 -14.14 30.54 4.07
C LEU A 190 -14.59 30.12 5.49
N SER A 191 -15.06 28.89 5.68
CA SER A 191 -15.27 28.28 6.99
C SER A 191 -15.50 26.79 6.79
N THR A 192 -14.94 25.97 7.67
CA THR A 192 -14.89 24.52 7.55
C THR A 192 -15.86 23.93 8.57
N SER A 193 -17.01 23.45 8.11
CA SER A 193 -17.96 22.73 8.95
C SER A 193 -17.63 21.23 8.97
N LEU A 194 -18.22 20.51 9.93
CA LEU A 194 -18.13 19.05 9.96
C LEU A 194 -18.87 18.43 8.77
N SER A 195 -18.23 17.47 8.12
CA SER A 195 -18.79 16.72 6.99
C SER A 195 -19.88 15.77 7.46
N THR A 196 -21.04 15.84 6.79
CA THR A 196 -22.16 14.90 7.01
C THR A 196 -22.02 13.61 6.19
N THR A 197 -21.18 13.61 5.15
CA THR A 197 -20.96 12.46 4.26
C THR A 197 -19.85 11.53 4.75
N GLY A 198 -19.07 11.97 5.74
CA GLY A 198 -17.90 11.25 6.24
C GLY A 198 -16.67 11.36 5.32
N TYR A 199 -16.69 12.27 4.34
CA TYR A 199 -15.54 12.65 3.52
C TYR A 199 -15.51 14.15 3.19
N THR A 200 -14.36 14.67 2.79
CA THR A 200 -14.21 16.10 2.46
C THR A 200 -14.58 16.38 1.01
N ASP A 201 -14.02 15.61 0.07
CA ASP A 201 -14.40 15.64 -1.35
C ASP A 201 -14.36 14.20 -1.88
N GLY A 202 -15.50 13.71 -2.35
CA GLY A 202 -15.67 12.34 -2.81
C GLY A 202 -15.00 12.03 -4.15
N ASN A 203 -14.59 13.05 -4.92
CA ASN A 203 -13.82 12.89 -6.14
C ASN A 203 -12.91 14.10 -6.35
N HIS A 204 -11.93 14.22 -5.46
CA HIS A 204 -11.07 15.41 -5.40
C HIS A 204 -10.42 15.68 -6.75
N SER A 205 -10.76 16.83 -7.35
CA SER A 205 -10.27 17.28 -8.67
C SER A 205 -10.25 16.15 -9.73
N GLY A 206 -11.29 15.31 -9.79
CA GLY A 206 -11.44 14.27 -10.80
C GLY A 206 -10.44 13.10 -10.72
N SER A 207 -9.67 12.92 -9.64
CA SER A 207 -8.68 11.82 -9.55
C SER A 207 -9.26 10.42 -9.47
N GLY A 208 -10.55 10.28 -9.16
CA GLY A 208 -11.08 9.01 -8.68
C GLY A 208 -10.64 8.65 -7.26
N LYS A 209 -10.02 9.60 -6.52
CA LYS A 209 -9.68 9.47 -5.10
C LYS A 209 -10.57 10.36 -4.25
N THR A 210 -10.80 9.93 -3.02
CA THR A 210 -11.52 10.70 -2.01
C THR A 210 -10.53 11.49 -1.16
N LEU A 211 -10.73 12.80 -1.01
CA LEU A 211 -9.97 13.63 -0.08
C LEU A 211 -10.60 13.56 1.31
N CYS A 212 -9.74 13.43 2.30
CA CYS A 212 -10.06 13.48 3.71
C CYS A 212 -9.26 14.59 4.38
N ARG A 213 -9.94 15.55 4.96
CA ARG A 213 -9.38 16.56 5.88
C ARG A 213 -10.03 16.35 7.23
N VAL A 214 -9.22 16.17 8.26
CA VAL A 214 -9.68 15.91 9.63
C VAL A 214 -9.09 16.96 10.53
N SER A 215 -9.94 17.65 11.27
CA SER A 215 -9.46 18.61 12.28
C SER A 215 -8.87 17.90 13.49
N VAL A 216 -7.84 18.50 14.07
CA VAL A 216 -7.27 18.08 15.35
C VAL A 216 -7.62 19.12 16.41
N PRO A 217 -8.52 18.81 17.36
CA PRO A 217 -8.87 19.71 18.46
C PRO A 217 -7.64 20.07 19.30
N GLY A 218 -7.63 21.27 19.89
CA GLY A 218 -6.48 21.75 20.62
C GLY A 218 -6.62 23.20 21.09
N PRO A 219 -5.55 23.80 21.62
CA PRO A 219 -5.56 25.15 22.14
C PRO A 219 -5.86 26.16 21.04
N ALA A 220 -6.60 27.23 21.37
CA ALA A 220 -6.80 28.32 20.44
C ALA A 220 -5.45 28.95 20.03
N HIS A 221 -5.39 29.49 18.81
CA HIS A 221 -4.25 30.28 18.40
C HIS A 221 -4.06 31.50 19.34
N SER A 222 -2.88 31.65 19.93
CA SER A 222 -2.47 32.81 20.74
C SER A 222 -2.03 33.99 19.88
#